data_AF-A0A1C0TS12-F1
#
_entry.id   AF-A0A1C0TS12-F1
#
_cell.length_a   1.000
_cell.length_b   1.000
_cell.length_c   1.000
_cell.angle_alpha   90.00
_cell.angle_beta   90.00
_cell.angle_gamma   90.00
#
_symmetry.space_group_name_H-M   'P 1'
#
loop_
_entity.id
_entity.type
_entity.pdbx_description
1 polymer ?
#
loop_
_entity_poly.entity_id
_entity_poly.type
_entity_poly.pdbx_seq_one_letter_code
_entity_poly.pdbx_strand_id
1 'polypeptide(L)'
;MSLLPMADAVSDEKVKQESKRIIAEKQLVGAANNTKWNKLISEVREFPEKPCYRTKVVNGYISGWENEWYYHLPFPLLCVEWIDIELSESILSLVKGIGFEFEVTGSIIRIWGYLPKCYKGFGEEYT
;
A
#
# COMPACT_ATOMS: atom_id res chain seq x y z
N MET A 1 -21.38 -0.97 12.31
CA MET A 1 -19.93 -0.79 12.10
C MET A 1 -19.47 -1.94 11.23
N SER A 2 -18.90 -1.70 10.05
CA SER A 2 -18.37 -2.81 9.25
C SER A 2 -17.12 -3.36 9.96
N LEU A 3 -17.07 -4.69 10.14
CA LEU A 3 -16.02 -5.44 10.84
C LEU A 3 -14.76 -5.66 9.98
N LEU A 4 -14.60 -4.90 8.89
CA LEU A 4 -13.53 -5.14 7.93
C LEU A 4 -12.19 -4.64 8.48
N PRO A 5 -11.08 -5.35 8.22
CA PRO A 5 -9.77 -4.91 8.66
C PRO A 5 -9.41 -3.57 8.01
N MET A 6 -8.77 -2.72 8.81
CA MET A 6 -8.27 -1.40 8.44
C MET A 6 -6.75 -1.37 8.63
N ALA A 7 -6.09 -0.26 8.34
CA ALA A 7 -4.64 -0.21 8.19
C ALA A 7 -3.83 -0.68 9.41
N ASP A 8 -4.40 -0.62 10.61
CA ASP A 8 -3.81 -1.07 11.86
C ASP A 8 -4.22 -2.48 12.29
N ALA A 9 -5.04 -3.18 11.49
CA ALA A 9 -5.40 -4.56 11.76
C ALA A 9 -4.14 -5.40 11.89
N VAL A 10 -4.09 -6.22 12.94
CA VAL A 10 -2.94 -7.06 13.25
C VAL A 10 -3.43 -8.32 13.94
N SER A 11 -2.99 -9.48 13.45
CA SER A 11 -3.28 -10.78 14.06
C SER A 11 -2.25 -11.17 15.12
N ASP A 12 -1.00 -10.73 14.95
CA ASP A 12 0.11 -10.99 15.87
C ASP A 12 0.98 -9.72 16.05
N GLU A 13 1.07 -9.22 17.28
CA GLU A 13 1.87 -8.06 17.64
C GLU A 13 3.35 -8.22 17.27
N LYS A 14 3.86 -9.46 17.17
CA LYS A 14 5.23 -9.74 16.71
C LYS A 14 5.49 -9.19 15.30
N VAL A 15 4.51 -9.26 14.39
CA VAL A 15 4.63 -8.73 13.02
C VAL A 15 4.86 -7.22 13.04
N LYS A 16 4.16 -6.52 13.93
CA LYS A 16 4.29 -5.08 14.12
C LYS A 16 5.65 -4.70 14.72
N GLN A 17 6.13 -5.45 15.70
CA GLN A 17 7.45 -5.22 16.30
C GLN A 17 8.58 -5.48 15.30
N GLU A 18 8.48 -6.56 14.53
CA GLU A 18 9.46 -6.88 13.49
C GLU A 18 9.50 -5.80 12.41
N SER A 19 8.34 -5.34 11.96
CA SER A 19 8.26 -4.24 10.98
C SER A 19 8.94 -2.98 11.50
N LYS A 20 8.67 -2.59 12.75
CA LYS A 20 9.30 -1.43 13.40
C LYS A 20 10.82 -1.57 13.49
N ARG A 21 11.32 -2.77 13.83
CA ARG A 21 12.76 -3.05 13.87
C ARG A 21 13.40 -2.81 12.50
N ILE A 22 12.84 -3.41 11.45
CA ILE A 22 13.38 -3.28 10.09
C ILE A 22 13.32 -1.83 9.61
N ILE A 23 12.24 -1.09 9.90
CA ILE A 23 12.09 0.33 9.58
C ILE A 23 13.23 1.14 10.20
N ALA A 24 13.52 0.90 11.48
CA ALA A 24 14.58 1.59 12.20
C ALA A 24 15.98 1.24 11.66
N GLU A 25 16.25 -0.05 11.42
CA GLU A 25 17.52 -0.54 10.87
C GLU A 25 17.80 0.03 9.48
N LYS A 26 16.77 0.14 8.63
CA LYS A 26 16.86 0.70 7.28
C LYS A 26 16.75 2.23 7.24
N GLN A 27 16.57 2.89 8.38
CA GLN A 27 16.38 4.33 8.51
C GLN A 27 15.24 4.87 7.61
N LEU A 28 14.15 4.11 7.51
CA LEU A 28 13.02 4.49 6.67
C LEU A 28 12.20 5.60 7.33
N VAL A 29 11.83 6.62 6.55
CA VAL A 29 11.00 7.76 6.99
C VAL A 29 9.59 7.62 6.42
N GLY A 30 8.56 7.69 7.27
CA GLY A 30 7.18 7.51 6.83
C GLY A 30 6.69 8.58 5.86
N ALA A 31 6.20 8.17 4.69
CA ALA A 31 5.53 9.02 3.71
C ALA A 31 3.99 8.92 3.78
N ALA A 32 3.50 7.80 4.31
CA ALA A 32 2.09 7.53 4.57
C ALA A 32 1.84 7.18 6.04
N ASN A 33 0.57 7.24 6.44
CA ASN A 33 0.12 6.89 7.79
C ASN A 33 -1.25 6.21 7.71
N ASN A 34 -1.73 5.69 8.84
CA ASN A 34 -3.00 4.97 8.91
C ASN A 34 -4.20 5.81 8.45
N THR A 35 -4.18 7.14 8.63
CA THR A 35 -5.25 8.00 8.14
C THR A 35 -5.33 7.97 6.61
N LYS A 36 -4.20 8.12 5.92
CA LYS A 36 -4.16 8.02 4.46
C LYS A 36 -4.53 6.62 3.97
N TRP A 37 -3.98 5.59 4.60
CA TRP A 37 -4.26 4.20 4.26
C TRP A 37 -5.73 3.82 4.45
N ASN A 38 -6.33 4.17 5.59
CA ASN A 38 -7.74 3.90 5.85
C ASN A 38 -8.63 4.59 4.81
N LYS A 39 -8.30 5.84 4.44
CA LYS A 39 -9.07 6.54 3.41
C LYS A 39 -8.95 5.85 2.04
N LEU A 40 -7.75 5.43 1.63
CA LEU A 40 -7.57 4.65 0.40
C LEU A 40 -8.41 3.36 0.42
N ILE A 41 -8.30 2.59 1.50
CA ILE A 41 -9.00 1.31 1.65
C ILE A 41 -10.52 1.49 1.61
N SER A 42 -11.04 2.46 2.36
CA SER A 42 -12.47 2.75 2.40
C SER A 42 -12.99 3.12 1.02
N GLU A 43 -12.34 4.04 0.32
CA GLU A 43 -12.82 4.53 -0.98
C GLU A 43 -12.71 3.46 -2.07
N VAL A 44 -11.60 2.69 -2.12
CA VAL A 44 -11.43 1.63 -3.13
C VAL A 44 -12.41 0.47 -2.91
N ARG A 45 -12.80 0.16 -1.67
CA ARG A 45 -13.80 -0.88 -1.39
C ARG A 45 -15.19 -0.53 -1.97
N GLU A 46 -15.50 0.75 -2.09
CA GLU A 46 -16.74 1.25 -2.69
C GLU A 46 -16.70 1.31 -4.23
N PHE A 47 -15.54 1.08 -4.86
CA PHE A 47 -15.46 1.06 -6.32
C PHE A 47 -16.26 -0.13 -6.88
N PRO A 48 -16.95 0.05 -8.03
CA PRO A 48 -17.70 -1.04 -8.67
C PRO A 48 -16.77 -2.20 -9.05
N GLU A 49 -15.60 -1.88 -9.59
CA GLU A 49 -14.52 -2.82 -9.87
C GLU A 49 -13.27 -2.38 -9.09
N LYS A 50 -12.71 -3.30 -8.30
CA LYS A 50 -11.50 -3.02 -7.53
C LYS A 50 -10.27 -3.14 -8.44
N PRO A 51 -9.36 -2.16 -8.43
CA PRO A 51 -8.15 -2.24 -9.23
C PRO A 51 -7.24 -3.36 -8.71
N CYS A 52 -6.47 -3.99 -9.60
CA CYS A 52 -5.39 -4.86 -9.13
C CYS A 52 -4.32 -4.03 -8.44
N TYR A 53 -3.68 -4.63 -7.45
CA TYR A 53 -2.58 -4.06 -6.71
C TYR A 53 -1.53 -5.12 -6.41
N ARG A 54 -0.33 -4.65 -6.07
CA ARG A 54 0.69 -5.45 -5.41
C ARG A 54 1.48 -4.56 -4.45
N THR A 55 2.15 -5.18 -3.49
CA THR A 55 2.84 -4.44 -2.44
C THR A 55 4.28 -4.88 -2.30
N LYS A 56 5.14 -3.98 -1.84
CA LYS A 56 6.39 -4.33 -1.19
C LYS A 56 6.33 -3.96 0.26
N VAL A 57 6.70 -4.89 1.11
CA VAL A 57 6.79 -4.65 2.56
C VAL A 57 8.25 -4.49 2.98
N VAL A 58 8.45 -3.91 4.17
CA VAL A 58 9.77 -3.50 4.68
C VAL A 58 10.77 -4.66 4.80
N ASN A 59 10.33 -5.91 4.91
CA ASN A 59 11.22 -7.08 4.91
C ASN A 59 11.78 -7.43 3.51
N GLY A 60 11.33 -6.74 2.46
CA GLY A 60 11.80 -6.91 1.09
C GLY A 60 10.94 -7.83 0.22
N TYR A 61 9.94 -8.49 0.78
CA TYR A 61 8.96 -9.29 0.03
C TYR A 61 8.11 -8.38 -0.88
N ILE A 62 7.92 -8.82 -2.11
CA ILE A 62 7.04 -8.20 -3.11
C ILE A 62 5.95 -9.23 -3.42
N SER A 63 4.68 -8.84 -3.24
CA SER A 63 3.54 -9.71 -3.55
C SER A 63 3.35 -9.85 -5.06
N GLY A 64 2.59 -10.88 -5.47
CA GLY A 64 1.96 -10.91 -6.78
C GLY A 64 0.88 -9.83 -6.91
N TRP A 65 0.36 -9.69 -8.12
CA TRP A 65 -0.81 -8.85 -8.40
C TRP A 65 -2.10 -9.57 -7.99
N GLU A 66 -3.01 -8.85 -7.34
CA GLU A 66 -4.33 -9.33 -6.96
C GLU A 66 -5.31 -8.16 -6.82
N ASN A 67 -6.62 -8.44 -6.73
CA ASN A 67 -7.66 -7.40 -6.63
C ASN A 67 -8.52 -7.52 -5.36
N GLU A 68 -8.07 -8.30 -4.37
CA GLU A 68 -8.82 -8.56 -3.13
C GLU A 68 -8.46 -7.51 -2.05
N TRP A 69 -9.27 -6.45 -1.94
CA TRP A 69 -9.05 -5.31 -1.03
C TRP A 69 -9.66 -5.48 0.37
N TYR A 70 -10.40 -6.56 0.64
CA TYR A 70 -11.03 -6.79 1.93
C TYR A 70 -10.08 -7.45 2.92
N TYR A 71 -9.37 -8.50 2.52
CA TYR A 71 -8.60 -9.33 3.46
C TYR A 71 -7.14 -9.60 3.08
N HIS A 72 -6.74 -9.35 1.84
CA HIS A 72 -5.39 -9.72 1.37
C HIS A 72 -4.38 -8.58 1.43
N LEU A 73 -4.81 -7.36 1.78
CA LEU A 73 -3.89 -6.27 2.05
C LEU A 73 -2.90 -6.67 3.17
N PRO A 74 -1.64 -6.21 3.11
CA PRO A 74 -0.60 -6.61 4.05
C PRO A 74 -0.77 -5.90 5.40
N PHE A 75 -1.79 -6.32 6.15
CA PHE A 75 -2.11 -5.77 7.46
C PHE A 75 -1.06 -6.19 8.51
N PRO A 76 -0.54 -5.26 9.34
CA PRO A 76 -0.81 -3.82 9.31
C PRO A 76 -0.03 -3.11 8.20
N LEU A 77 -0.64 -2.10 7.56
CA LEU A 77 0.00 -1.32 6.48
C LEU A 77 1.20 -0.49 6.96
N LEU A 78 1.48 -0.48 8.26
CA LEU A 78 2.76 -0.02 8.81
C LEU A 78 3.95 -0.69 8.11
N CYS A 79 3.82 -1.94 7.67
CA CYS A 79 4.90 -2.65 7.00
C CYS A 79 5.04 -2.33 5.50
N VAL A 80 4.15 -1.54 4.90
CA VAL A 80 4.14 -1.28 3.46
C VAL A 80 5.16 -0.21 3.11
N GLU A 81 6.15 -0.58 2.29
CA GLU A 81 7.13 0.33 1.72
C GLU A 81 6.55 1.06 0.50
N TRP A 82 5.84 0.33 -0.35
CA TRP A 82 5.02 0.90 -1.43
C TRP A 82 3.90 -0.07 -1.85
N ILE A 83 2.86 0.49 -2.46
CA ILE A 83 1.79 -0.24 -3.15
C ILE A 83 1.70 0.26 -4.60
N ASP A 84 1.79 -0.68 -5.54
CA ASP A 84 1.46 -0.45 -6.95
C ASP A 84 -0.02 -0.76 -7.13
N ILE A 85 -0.71 0.09 -7.88
CA ILE A 85 -2.12 -0.09 -8.24
C ILE A 85 -2.25 0.14 -9.75
N GLU A 86 -3.14 -0.60 -10.40
CA GLU A 86 -3.56 -0.31 -11.77
C GLU A 86 -4.04 1.14 -11.89
N LEU A 87 -3.50 1.86 -12.86
CA LEU A 87 -3.80 3.25 -13.10
C LEU A 87 -5.18 3.38 -13.75
N SER A 88 -6.03 4.17 -13.11
CA SER A 88 -7.26 4.72 -13.69
C SER A 88 -7.39 6.19 -13.28
N GLU A 89 -8.23 6.95 -13.98
CA GLU A 89 -8.51 8.35 -13.63
C GLU A 89 -9.07 8.48 -12.20
N SER A 90 -9.93 7.53 -11.80
CA SER A 90 -10.50 7.45 -10.45
C SER A 90 -9.43 7.24 -9.39
N ILE A 91 -8.50 6.28 -9.60
CA ILE A 91 -7.41 6.03 -8.66
C ILE A 91 -6.45 7.22 -8.62
N LEU A 92 -6.07 7.78 -9.77
CA LEU A 92 -5.18 8.93 -9.81
C LEU A 92 -5.76 10.14 -9.04
N SER A 93 -7.05 10.41 -9.23
CA SER A 93 -7.76 11.49 -8.55
C SER A 93 -7.86 11.23 -7.04
N LEU A 94 -8.16 9.99 -6.65
CA LEU A 94 -8.23 9.57 -5.25
C LEU A 94 -6.89 9.73 -4.53
N VAL A 95 -5.81 9.21 -5.11
CA VAL A 95 -4.45 9.25 -4.52
C VAL A 95 -3.97 10.70 -4.36
N LYS A 96 -4.20 11.55 -5.38
CA LYS A 96 -3.93 12.99 -5.30
C LYS A 96 -4.77 13.66 -4.22
N GLY A 97 -6.07 13.38 -4.15
CA GLY A 97 -6.99 13.98 -3.17
C GLY A 97 -6.71 13.59 -1.72
N ILE A 98 -6.14 12.40 -1.47
CA ILE A 98 -5.68 11.99 -0.13
C ILE A 98 -4.35 12.66 0.24
N GLY A 99 -3.57 13.11 -0.75
CA GLY A 99 -2.25 13.72 -0.53
C GLY A 99 -1.16 12.70 -0.26
N PHE A 100 -1.20 11.56 -0.95
CA PHE A 100 -0.09 10.61 -0.94
C PHE A 100 1.13 11.15 -1.70
N GLU A 101 2.31 10.64 -1.33
CA GLU A 101 3.49 10.73 -2.18
C GLU A 101 3.42 9.56 -3.17
N PHE A 102 3.47 9.83 -4.48
CA PHE A 102 3.28 8.81 -5.51
C PHE A 102 4.02 9.13 -6.80
N GLU A 103 4.24 8.11 -7.63
CA GLU A 103 4.72 8.23 -9.00
C GLU A 103 3.88 7.36 -9.95
N VAL A 104 3.83 7.75 -11.22
CA VAL A 104 3.06 7.04 -12.26
C VAL A 104 4.01 6.59 -13.36
N THR A 105 3.82 5.37 -13.85
CA THR A 105 4.54 4.84 -15.02
C THR A 105 3.64 3.89 -15.78
N GLY A 106 3.53 4.06 -17.11
CA GLY A 106 2.65 3.24 -17.95
C GLY A 106 1.22 3.17 -17.38
N SER A 107 0.78 1.96 -17.08
CA SER A 107 -0.52 1.62 -16.50
C SER A 107 -0.50 1.47 -14.96
N ILE A 108 0.53 1.99 -14.27
CA ILE A 108 0.73 1.78 -12.83
C ILE A 108 0.89 3.11 -12.10
N ILE A 109 0.25 3.22 -10.94
CA ILE A 109 0.52 4.24 -9.93
C ILE A 109 1.14 3.59 -8.69
N ARG A 110 2.34 4.04 -8.31
CA ARG A 110 3.04 3.62 -7.10
C ARG A 110 2.84 4.64 -6.01
N ILE A 111 2.25 4.22 -4.90
CA ILE A 111 2.11 5.01 -3.67
C ILE A 111 3.23 4.63 -2.71
N TRP A 112 3.93 5.64 -2.19
CA TRP A 112 5.04 5.45 -1.26
C TRP A 112 4.56 5.43 0.20
N GLY A 113 4.84 4.33 0.90
CA GLY A 113 4.66 4.22 2.34
C GLY A 113 5.84 4.77 3.14
N TYR A 114 7.06 4.59 2.61
CA TYR A 114 8.31 5.08 3.21
C TYR A 114 9.26 5.71 2.19
N LEU A 115 10.19 6.52 2.71
CA LEU A 115 11.35 7.08 2.05
C LEU A 115 12.64 6.50 2.67
N PRO A 116 13.77 6.43 1.93
CA PRO A 116 13.92 6.81 0.52
C PRO A 116 13.13 5.88 -0.42
N LYS A 117 12.75 6.41 -1.58
CA LYS A 117 11.94 5.68 -2.57
C LYS A 117 12.69 4.45 -3.08
N CYS A 118 11.98 3.32 -3.16
CA CYS A 118 12.52 2.08 -3.72
C CYS A 118 11.85 1.75 -5.06
N TYR A 119 12.59 1.94 -6.15
CA TYR A 119 12.10 1.70 -7.51
C TYR A 119 12.15 0.23 -7.95
N LYS A 120 12.45 -0.71 -7.05
CA LYS A 120 12.46 -2.14 -7.39
C LYS A 120 11.10 -2.56 -7.93
N GLY A 121 11.11 -3.17 -9.11
CA GLY A 121 9.93 -3.62 -9.84
C GLY A 121 9.03 -2.52 -10.41
N PHE A 122 9.37 -1.23 -10.28
CA PHE A 122 8.48 -0.16 -10.75
C PHE A 122 8.26 -0.22 -12.27
N GLY A 123 7.02 -0.35 -12.70
CA GLY A 123 6.66 -0.50 -14.12
C GLY A 123 6.62 -1.93 -14.64
N GLU A 124 6.86 -2.95 -13.81
CA GLU A 124 6.64 -4.35 -14.20
C GLU A 124 5.13 -4.62 -14.31
N GLU A 125 4.67 -4.82 -15.55
CA GLU A 125 3.28 -5.10 -15.87
C GLU A 125 2.84 -6.50 -15.42
N TYR A 126 1.52 -6.69 -15.36
CA TYR A 126 0.87 -7.98 -15.11
C TYR A 126 1.20 -8.95 -16.26
N THR A 127 2.01 -9.98 -16.00
CA THR A 127 2.27 -11.09 -16.93
C THR A 127 1.34 -12.27 -16.66
#